data_AF-A0A383AKI4-F1
#
_entry.id   AF-A0A383AKI4-F1
#
_cell.length_a   1.000
_cell.length_b   1.000
_cell.length_c   1.000
_cell.angle_alpha   90.00
_cell.angle_beta   90.00
_cell.angle_gamma   90.00
#
_symmetry.space_group_name_H-M   'P 1'
#
loop_
_entity.id
_entity.type
_entity.pdbx_description
1 polymer ?
#
loop_
_entity_poly.entity_id
_entity_poly.type
_entity_poly.pdbx_seq_one_letter_code
_entity_poly.pdbx_strand_id
1 'polypeptide(L)' 'MKRAAIFLLLFSLASASAGTFTLDTRSRARNASGDWSVRQQKVLWDAKATAVIVCDMWDLHHCKNAV' A
#
# COMPACT_ATOMS: atom_id res chain seq x y z
N MET A 1 2.96 -40.81 -12.81
CA MET A 1 3.62 -39.64 -13.44
C MET A 1 2.68 -38.45 -13.63
N LYS A 2 1.52 -38.59 -14.28
CA LYS A 2 0.54 -37.49 -14.49
C LYS A 2 0.05 -36.83 -13.18
N ARG A 3 -0.23 -37.63 -12.14
CA ARG A 3 -0.65 -37.12 -10.81
C ARG A 3 0.44 -36.30 -10.12
N ALA A 4 1.70 -36.72 -10.22
CA ALA A 4 2.84 -35.98 -9.66
C ALA A 4 3.04 -34.63 -10.38
N ALA A 5 2.87 -34.61 -11.72
CA ALA A 5 2.93 -33.37 -12.49
C ALA A 5 1.80 -32.39 -12.13
N ILE A 6 0.59 -32.90 -11.89
CA ILE A 6 -0.56 -32.08 -11.44
C ILE A 6 -0.31 -31.51 -10.03
N PHE A 7 0.22 -32.32 -9.11
CA PHE A 7 0.59 -31.85 -7.77
C PHE A 7 1.69 -30.79 -7.79
N LEU A 8 2.71 -30.93 -8.65
CA LEU A 8 3.76 -29.93 -8.80
C LEU A 8 3.24 -28.60 -9.37
N LEU A 9 2.31 -28.68 -10.32
CA LEU A 9 1.69 -27.50 -10.94
C LEU A 9 0.80 -26.75 -9.93
N LEU A 10 0.06 -27.46 -9.08
CA LEU A 10 -0.77 -26.81 -8.04
C LEU A 10 0.08 -26.15 -6.94
N PHE A 11 1.27 -26.69 -6.64
CA PHE A 11 2.16 -26.14 -5.62
C PHE A 11 2.84 -24.83 -6.07
N SER A 12 3.16 -24.68 -7.36
CA SER A 12 3.77 -23.46 -7.89
C SER A 12 2.79 -22.28 -7.94
N LEU A 13 1.49 -22.52 -8.18
CA LEU A 13 0.47 -21.47 -8.09
C LEU A 13 0.22 -20.95 -6.66
N ALA A 14 0.57 -21.73 -5.63
CA ALA A 14 0.36 -21.35 -4.23
C ALA A 14 1.47 -20.45 -3.66
N SER A 15 2.60 -20.28 -4.35
CA SER A 15 3.73 -19.47 -3.88
C SER A 15 3.56 -17.99 -4.22
N ALA A 16 2.52 -17.36 -3.66
CA ALA A 16 2.42 -15.90 -3.65
C ALA A 16 3.25 -15.35 -2.47
N SER A 17 4.42 -14.79 -2.75
CA SER A 17 5.20 -14.06 -1.74
C SER A 17 4.74 -12.60 -1.71
N ALA A 18 4.22 -12.15 -0.57
CA ALA A 18 4.06 -10.72 -0.35
C ALA A 18 5.44 -10.05 -0.35
N GLY A 19 5.61 -9.09 -1.27
CA GLY A 19 6.84 -8.34 -1.45
C GLY A 19 6.86 -7.07 -0.59
N THR A 20 7.54 -6.04 -1.10
CA THR A 20 7.56 -4.72 -0.45
C THR A 20 6.35 -3.90 -0.88
N PHE A 21 5.64 -3.33 0.10
CA PHE A 21 4.66 -2.28 -0.18
C PHE A 21 5.37 -0.94 -0.30
N THR A 22 5.45 -0.42 -1.52
CA THR A 22 6.11 0.86 -1.81
C THR A 22 5.05 1.95 -1.91
N LEU A 23 5.19 3.01 -1.12
CA LEU A 23 4.26 4.15 -1.13
C LEU A 23 5.02 5.46 -1.29
N ASP A 24 4.54 6.32 -2.18
CA ASP A 24 5.01 7.70 -2.27
C ASP A 24 4.24 8.56 -1.29
N THR A 25 4.95 9.14 -0.34
CA THR A 25 4.40 9.96 0.74
C THR A 25 4.77 11.42 0.55
N ARG A 26 3.91 12.30 1.04
CA ARG A 26 4.11 13.74 1.05
C ARG A 26 3.78 14.29 2.42
N SER A 27 4.66 15.10 2.98
CA SER A 27 4.43 15.84 4.22
C SER A 27 4.78 17.32 4.04
N ARG A 28 4.34 18.15 4.99
CA ARG A 28 4.76 19.55 5.09
C ARG A 28 5.53 19.73 6.38
N ALA A 29 6.70 20.37 6.31
CA ALA A 29 7.54 20.68 7.46
C ALA A 29 8.06 22.12 7.35
N ARG A 30 8.29 22.76 8.50
CA ARG A 30 9.01 24.04 8.52
C ARG A 30 10.46 23.80 8.14
N ASN A 31 10.98 24.61 7.24
CA ASN A 31 12.40 24.64 6.92
C ASN A 31 13.16 25.46 7.96
N ALA A 32 14.48 25.62 7.77
CA ALA A 32 15.32 26.39 8.66
C ALA A 32 14.98 27.91 8.69
N SER A 33 14.38 28.45 7.63
CA SER A 33 13.89 29.85 7.60
C SER A 33 12.53 30.03 8.28
N GLY A 34 11.89 28.94 8.72
CA GLY A 34 10.57 28.95 9.35
C GLY A 34 9.41 28.81 8.36
N ASP A 35 9.66 28.74 7.06
CA ASP A 35 8.64 28.59 6.03
C ASP A 35 8.18 27.14 5.87
N TRP A 36 6.92 26.95 5.49
CA TRP A 36 6.41 25.62 5.17
C TRP A 36 6.89 25.16 3.81
N SER A 37 7.55 24.00 3.78
CA SER A 37 7.98 23.34 2.55
C SER A 37 7.34 21.95 2.43
N VAL A 38 7.13 21.52 1.19
CA VAL A 38 6.65 20.17 0.89
C VAL A 38 7.85 19.22 0.83
N ARG A 39 7.77 18.09 1.53
CA ARG A 39 8.74 17.00 1.48
C ARG A 39 8.08 15.77 0.88
N GLN A 40 8.69 15.22 -0.16
CA GLN A 40 8.29 13.93 -0.75
C GLN A 40 9.26 12.85 -0.30
N GLN A 41 8.74 11.65 -0.04
CA GLN A 41 9.54 10.50 0.33
C GLN A 41 8.87 9.22 -0.16
N LYS A 42 9.67 8.32 -0.72
CA LYS A 42 9.26 6.93 -0.95
C LYS A 42 9.51 6.11 0.32
N VAL A 43 8.48 5.43 0.80
CA VAL A 43 8.57 4.47 1.92
C VAL A 43 8.44 3.06 1.38
N LEU A 44 9.19 2.14 1.98
CA LEU A 44 9.22 0.73 1.64
C LEU A 44 8.85 -0.03 2.91
N TRP A 45 7.65 -0.59 2.97
CA TRP A 45 7.14 -1.34 4.11
C TRP A 45 7.03 -2.83 3.78
N ASP A 46 7.13 -3.68 4.81
CA ASP A 46 6.83 -5.10 4.65
C ASP A 46 5.32 -5.26 4.41
N ALA A 47 4.93 -5.76 3.24
CA ALA A 47 3.53 -5.91 2.89
C ALA A 47 2.80 -6.90 3.81
N LYS A 48 3.49 -7.91 4.36
CA LYS A 48 2.85 -8.88 5.28
C LYS A 48 2.54 -8.27 6.64
N ALA A 49 3.25 -7.23 7.04
CA ALA A 49 3.09 -6.54 8.32
C ALA A 49 2.33 -5.21 8.20
N THR A 50 1.78 -4.88 7.03
CA THR A 50 1.16 -3.58 6.75
C THR A 50 -0.31 -3.75 6.36
N ALA A 51 -1.20 -3.01 7.01
CA ALA A 51 -2.59 -2.84 6.60
C ALA A 51 -2.83 -1.39 6.16
N VAL A 52 -3.53 -1.19 5.04
CA VAL A 52 -3.94 0.14 4.56
C VAL A 52 -5.40 0.36 4.95
N ILE A 53 -5.65 1.35 5.80
CA ILE A 53 -6.99 1.79 6.14
C ILE A 53 -7.21 3.14 5.45
N VAL A 54 -8.15 3.16 4.52
CA VAL A 54 -8.51 4.37 3.78
C VAL A 54 -9.74 4.97 4.44
N CYS A 55 -9.54 6.04 5.21
CA CYS A 55 -10.62 6.78 5.85
C CYS A 55 -11.06 7.94 4.96
N ASP A 56 -12.38 8.16 4.85
CA ASP A 56 -12.97 9.39 4.30
C ASP A 56 -12.50 9.74 2.88
N MET A 57 -12.40 8.74 2.00
CA MET A 57 -12.17 8.98 0.58
C MET A 57 -13.48 9.11 -0.16
N TRP A 58 -14.01 10.32 -0.14
CA TRP A 58 -15.12 10.75 -0.98
C TRP A 58 -14.69 11.92 -1.86
N ASP A 59 -15.09 11.90 -3.13
CA ASP A 59 -14.87 13.01 -4.07
C ASP A 59 -15.53 14.33 -3.60
N LEU A 60 -16.54 14.22 -2.73
CA LEU A 60 -17.15 15.32 -2.00
C LEU A 60 -16.72 15.16 -0.53
N HIS A 61 -16.38 16.24 0.18
CA HIS A 61 -15.92 16.21 1.58
C HIS A 61 -17.03 15.76 2.59
N HIS A 62 -18.02 14.99 2.12
CA HIS A 62 -19.14 14.38 2.83
C HIS A 62 -19.75 13.28 1.96
N CYS A 63 -20.49 12.35 2.56
CA CYS A 63 -21.13 11.28 1.80
C CYS A 63 -22.30 11.91 1.09
N LYS A 64 -22.38 11.76 -0.23
CA LYS A 64 -23.50 12.29 -1.00
C LYS A 64 -24.87 11.77 -0.53
N ASN A 65 -24.91 10.67 0.24
CA ASN A 65 -26.13 10.02 0.75
C ASN A 65 -26.10 9.68 2.26
N ALA A 66 -25.28 10.35 3.08
CA ALA A 66 -25.32 10.13 4.54
C ALA A 66 -26.38 11.01 5.24
N VAL A 67 -27.63 10.87 4.79
CA VAL A 67 -28.84 11.41 5.43
C VAL A 67 -29.88 10.31 5.60
#